data_AF-A0A3N7H1L6-F1
#
_entry.id   AF-A0A3N7H1L6-F1
#
_cell.length_a   1.000
_cell.length_b   1.000
_cell.length_c   1.000
_cell.angle_alpha   90.00
_cell.angle_beta   90.00
_cell.angle_gamma   90.00
#
_symmetry.space_group_name_H-M   'P 1'
#
loop_
_entity.id
_entity.type
_entity.pdbx_description
1 polymer ?
#
loop_
_entity_poly.entity_id
_entity_poly.type
_entity_poly.pdbx_seq_one_letter_code
_entity_poly.pdbx_strand_id
1 'polypeptide(L)' 'MATIDKQIKGLNDVQLSLLRMFNRKMSYEESVELRDLLTQHYSQKLKDEVDRVVAQKKITDKDYDRLRS' A
#
# COMPACT_ATOMS: atom_id res chain seq x y z
N MET A 1 23.02 27.19 6.90
CA MET A 1 22.08 26.63 5.90
C MET A 1 20.81 26.26 6.64
N ALA A 2 19.71 26.97 6.38
CA ALA A 2 18.43 26.68 7.00
C ALA A 2 17.80 25.46 6.31
N THR A 3 17.85 24.29 6.96
CA THR A 3 17.00 23.17 6.58
C THR A 3 15.57 23.56 6.93
N ILE A 4 14.82 23.96 5.92
CA ILE A 4 13.39 24.24 6.03
C ILE A 4 12.72 22.90 6.34
N ASP A 5 12.50 22.64 7.63
CA ASP A 5 11.62 21.58 8.10
C ASP A 5 10.19 22.04 7.77
N LYS A 6 9.81 21.90 6.50
CA LYS A 6 8.46 22.18 6.03
C LYS A 6 7.58 21.13 6.71
N GLN A 7 6.97 21.48 7.84
CA GLN A 7 5.98 20.65 8.51
C GLN A 7 4.95 20.20 7.47
N ILE A 8 5.04 18.94 7.03
CA ILE A 8 4.07 18.35 6.13
C ILE A 8 2.83 18.06 6.97
N LYS A 9 1.90 19.03 7.02
CA LYS A 9 0.58 18.84 7.64
C LYS A 9 -0.12 17.67 6.94
N GLY A 10 -0.34 16.57 7.67
CA GLY A 10 -1.09 15.41 7.20
C GLY A 10 -0.33 14.09 7.20
N LEU A 11 0.96 14.08 7.52
CA LEU A 11 1.71 12.84 7.72
C LEU A 11 1.74 12.44 9.20
N ASN A 12 1.51 11.16 9.48
CA ASN A 12 1.66 10.59 10.81
C ASN A 12 3.13 10.30 11.14
N ASP A 13 3.40 9.97 12.40
CA ASP A 13 4.78 9.79 12.91
C ASP A 13 5.56 8.70 12.17
N VAL A 14 4.88 7.65 11.69
CA VAL A 14 5.49 6.58 10.89
C VAL A 14 5.89 7.10 9.52
N GLN A 15 5.02 7.88 8.87
CA GLN A 15 5.31 8.47 7.56
C GLN A 15 6.46 9.48 7.61
N LEU A 16 6.55 10.27 8.69
CA LEU A 16 7.68 11.17 8.93
C LEU A 16 8.99 10.40 9.18
N SER A 17 8.90 9.28 9.91
CA SER A 17 10.06 8.42 10.18
C SER A 17 10.57 7.75 8.90
N LEU A 18 9.66 7.27 8.04
CA LEU A 18 9.99 6.72 6.72
C LEU A 18 10.68 7.77 5.84
N LEU A 19 10.16 9.00 5.79
CA LEU A 19 10.80 10.09 5.05
C LEU A 19 12.23 10.38 5.53
N ARG A 20 12.45 10.37 6.86
CA ARG A 20 13.80 10.54 7.43
C ARG A 20 14.71 9.36 7.09
N MET A 21 14.16 8.15 7.03
CA MET A 21 14.89 6.95 6.62
C MET A 21 15.31 7.02 5.14
N PHE A 22 14.39 7.46 4.26
CA PHE A 22 14.64 7.66 2.82
C PHE A 22 15.56 8.84 2.49
N ASN A 23 15.75 9.77 3.43
CA ASN A 23 16.71 10.87 3.29
C ASN A 23 18.18 10.38 3.38
N ARG A 24 18.41 9.12 3.74
CA ARG A 24 19.70 8.45 3.60
C ARG A 24 19.69 7.68 2.27
N LYS A 25 20.83 7.64 1.56
CA LYS A 25 20.98 6.79 0.38
C LYS A 25 20.76 5.34 0.80
N MET A 26 19.61 4.77 0.45
CA MET A 26 19.38 3.32 0.54
C MET A 26 20.19 2.61 -0.54
N SER A 27 20.62 1.39 -0.24
CA SER A 27 21.12 0.50 -1.29
C SER A 27 19.98 0.11 -2.24
N TYR A 28 20.35 -0.43 -3.39
CA TYR A 28 19.36 -0.94 -4.34
C TYR A 28 18.57 -2.10 -3.73
N GLU A 29 19.23 -2.99 -3.00
CA GLU A 29 18.65 -4.14 -2.32
C GLU A 29 17.59 -3.71 -1.30
N GLU A 30 17.92 -2.75 -0.43
CA GLU A 30 16.97 -2.18 0.54
C GLU A 30 15.74 -1.57 -0.14
N SER A 31 15.93 -0.93 -1.30
CA SER A 31 14.82 -0.35 -2.07
C SER A 31 13.89 -1.42 -2.65
N VAL A 32 14.44 -2.56 -3.06
CA VAL A 32 13.67 -3.70 -3.59
C VAL A 32 12.87 -4.35 -2.45
N GLU A 33 13.49 -4.58 -1.29
CA GLU A 33 12.81 -5.16 -0.12
C GLU A 33 11.62 -4.30 0.33
N LEU A 34 11.80 -2.98 0.40
CA LEU A 34 10.72 -2.04 0.74
C LEU A 34 9.59 -2.06 -0.28
N ARG A 35 9.92 -2.10 -1.58
CA ARG A 35 8.92 -2.19 -2.65
C ARG A 35 8.10 -3.46 -2.52
N ASP A 36 8.75 -4.60 -2.25
CA ASP A 36 8.09 -5.89 -2.13
C ASP A 36 7.16 -5.93 -0.91
N LEU A 37 7.62 -5.41 0.23
CA LEU A 37 6.81 -5.32 1.45
C LEU A 37 5.56 -4.44 1.24
N LEU A 38 5.73 -3.26 0.63
CA LEU A 38 4.60 -2.38 0.30
C LEU A 38 3.64 -3.04 -0.69
N THR A 39 4.16 -3.68 -1.73
CA THR A 39 3.35 -4.38 -2.74
C THR A 39 2.53 -5.50 -2.13
N GLN A 40 3.14 -6.32 -1.27
CA GLN A 40 2.44 -7.39 -0.56
C GLN A 40 1.32 -6.84 0.32
N HIS A 41 1.61 -5.81 1.12
CA HIS A 41 0.62 -5.21 2.01
C HIS A 41 -0.59 -4.66 1.26
N TYR A 42 -0.36 -3.90 0.18
CA TYR A 42 -1.46 -3.33 -0.60
C TYR A 42 -2.21 -4.39 -1.41
N SER A 43 -1.54 -5.43 -1.90
CA SER A 43 -2.19 -6.55 -2.57
C SER A 43 -3.12 -7.31 -1.62
N GLN A 44 -2.69 -7.55 -0.39
CA GLN A 44 -3.53 -8.20 0.61
C GLN A 44 -4.73 -7.33 0.97
N LYS A 45 -4.53 -6.03 1.20
CA LYS A 45 -5.62 -5.10 1.48
C LYS A 45 -6.65 -5.05 0.34
N LEU A 46 -6.18 -5.09 -0.91
CA LEU A 46 -7.07 -5.15 -2.07
C LEU A 46 -7.88 -6.45 -2.08
N LYS A 47 -7.23 -7.59 -1.81
CA LYS A 47 -7.92 -8.89 -1.72
C LYS A 47 -8.99 -8.89 -0.64
N ASP A 48 -8.67 -8.40 0.55
CA ASP A 48 -9.61 -8.34 1.67
C ASP A 48 -10.84 -7.46 1.36
N GLU A 49 -10.64 -6.36 0.63
CA GLU A 49 -11.74 -5.50 0.19
C GLU A 49 -12.59 -6.17 -0.90
N VAL A 50 -11.96 -6.86 -1.85
CA VAL A 50 -12.68 -7.65 -2.87
C VAL A 50 -13.51 -8.74 -2.21
N ASP A 51 -12.94 -9.52 -1.30
CA ASP A 51 -13.62 -10.58 -0.57
C ASP A 51 -14.82 -10.03 0.23
N ARG A 52 -14.65 -8.85 0.85
CA ARG A 52 -15.75 -8.14 1.53
C ARG A 52 -16.87 -7.76 0.57
N VAL A 53 -16.54 -7.18 -0.59
CA VAL A 53 -17.54 -6.76 -1.58
C VAL A 53 -18.29 -7.96 -2.17
N VAL A 54 -17.60 -9.06 -2.44
CA VAL A 54 -18.20 -10.33 -2.91
C VAL A 54 -19.20 -10.87 -1.87
N ALA A 55 -18.79 -10.90 -0.60
CA ALA A 55 -19.65 -11.33 0.50
C ALA A 55 -20.88 -10.42 0.70
N GLN A 56 -20.70 -9.09 0.61
CA GLN A 56 -21.78 -8.12 0.76
C GLN A 56 -22.78 -8.15 -0.40
N LYS A 57 -22.30 -8.31 -1.63
CA LYS A 57 -23.14 -8.35 -2.82
C LYS A 57 -23.77 -9.73 -3.08
N LYS A 58 -23.50 -10.73 -2.24
CA LYS A 58 -23.90 -12.14 -2.43
C LYS A 58 -23.59 -12.61 -3.86
N ILE A 59 -22.43 -12.20 -4.40
CA ILE A 59 -22.02 -12.62 -5.74
C ILE A 59 -21.93 -14.14 -5.71
N THR A 60 -22.77 -14.79 -6.49
CA THR A 60 -22.85 -16.25 -6.56
C THR A 60 -21.95 -16.76 -7.67
N ASP A 61 -21.61 -18.06 -7.66
CA ASP A 61 -20.82 -18.67 -8.74
C ASP A 61 -21.45 -18.41 -10.12
N LYS A 62 -22.77 -18.25 -10.19
CA LYS A 62 -23.51 -17.90 -11.41
C LYS A 62 -23.19 -16.49 -11.97
N ASP A 63 -22.76 -15.56 -11.13
CA ASP A 63 -22.34 -14.22 -11.57
C ASP A 63 -20.92 -14.24 -12.13
N TYR A 64 -20.05 -15.12 -11.60
CA TYR A 64 -18.73 -15.39 -12.16
C TYR A 64 -18.82 -16.10 -13.51
N ASP A 65 -19.78 -17.02 -13.68
CA ASP A 65 -20.04 -17.69 -14.96
C ASP A 65 -20.48 -16.72 -16.06
N ARG A 66 -21.21 -15.65 -15.71
CA ARG A 66 -21.61 -14.58 -16.65
C ARG A 66 -20.48 -13.65 -17.07
N LEU A 67 -19.39 -13.57 -16.32
CA LEU A 67 -18.19 -12.79 -16.69
C LEU A 67 -17.22 -13.57 -17.58
N ARG A 68 -17.38 -14.90 -17.66
CA ARG A 68 -16.55 -15.81 -18.47
C ARG A 68 -17.14 -16.15 -19.85
N SER A 69 -18.36 -15.72 -20.15
CA SER A 69 -19.02 -15.83 -21.47
C SER A 69 -18.90 -14.56 -22.28
#